data_AF-A0FIL5-F1
#
_entry.id   AF-A0FIL5-F1
#
_cell.length_a   1.000
_cell.length_b   1.000
_cell.length_c   1.000
_cell.angle_alpha   90.00
_cell.angle_beta   90.00
_cell.angle_gamma   90.00
#
_symmetry.space_group_name_H-M   'P 1'
#
loop_
_entity.id
_entity.type
_entity.pdbx_description
1 polymer ?
#
loop_
_entity_poly.entity_id
_entity_poly.type
_entity_poly.pdbx_seq_one_letter_code
_entity_poly.pdbx_strand_id
1 'polypeptide(L)'
;MIRNRLSELLSERGLKISRVAKDVKIARSSLTSMAQNDSEMIRYDAIDKLCSYLHISPSEFFEHNPINFDFTFDEEPNYKINDVFEGFEVTANITHAFSIENFDFEILVDVELDNRQKLNFDLDVSYKETEKITNSQHRFIFTIKNEDENIGLKKYVDSLSAGLKNLLFKKINQKLSGYVSEIIVKNIDDIEELFPNKGEKSTTLHKEILQTDSRLSSDIFKEY
;
A
#
# COMPACT_ATOMS: atom_id res chain seq x y z
N MET A 1 13.23 -1.17 -10.56
CA MET A 1 12.77 -1.42 -9.18
C MET A 1 13.77 -2.31 -8.45
N ILE A 2 13.90 -2.13 -7.13
CA ILE A 2 14.72 -2.99 -6.26
C ILE A 2 13.94 -3.33 -5.01
N ARG A 3 14.14 -4.54 -4.49
CA ARG A 3 13.68 -4.97 -3.16
C ARG A 3 14.72 -5.87 -2.51
N ASN A 4 14.64 -6.01 -1.20
CA ASN A 4 15.35 -7.06 -0.49
C ASN A 4 14.46 -8.30 -0.29
N ARG A 5 15.10 -9.46 -0.18
CA ARG A 5 14.49 -10.78 0.02
C ARG A 5 14.56 -11.23 1.48
N LEU A 6 14.73 -10.31 2.44
CA LEU A 6 14.99 -10.68 3.83
C LEU A 6 13.86 -11.52 4.42
N SER A 7 12.60 -11.17 4.14
CA SER A 7 11.44 -11.95 4.62
C SER A 7 11.50 -13.41 4.15
N GLU A 8 11.77 -13.62 2.86
CA GLU A 8 11.89 -14.95 2.26
C GLU A 8 13.09 -15.71 2.83
N LEU A 9 14.26 -15.08 2.88
CA LEU A 9 15.50 -15.70 3.38
C LEU A 9 15.39 -16.15 4.84
N LEU A 10 14.67 -15.38 5.67
CA LEU A 10 14.39 -15.75 7.05
C LEU A 10 13.37 -16.88 7.14
N SER A 11 12.30 -16.82 6.34
CA SER A 11 11.25 -17.84 6.30
C SER A 11 11.79 -19.20 5.86
N GLU A 12 12.58 -19.24 4.78
CA GLU A 12 13.26 -20.43 4.24
C GLU A 12 14.13 -21.15 5.28
N ARG A 13 14.67 -20.40 6.25
CA ARG A 13 15.55 -20.89 7.32
C ARG A 13 14.85 -21.06 8.68
N GLY A 14 13.54 -20.78 8.76
CA GLY A 14 12.79 -20.82 10.02
C GLY A 14 13.27 -19.79 11.06
N LEU A 15 13.88 -18.69 10.61
CA LEU A 15 14.47 -17.67 11.48
C LEU A 15 13.47 -16.58 11.84
N LYS A 16 13.37 -16.27 13.14
CA LYS A 16 12.54 -15.16 13.62
C LYS A 16 13.33 -13.85 13.58
N ILE A 17 12.71 -12.77 13.10
CA ILE A 17 13.28 -11.41 13.08
C ILE A 17 13.85 -11.02 14.45
N SER A 18 13.14 -11.32 15.54
CA SER A 18 13.59 -11.00 16.91
C SER A 18 14.91 -11.69 17.29
N ARG A 19 15.13 -12.92 16.80
CA ARG A 19 16.37 -13.65 17.03
C ARG A 19 17.51 -13.06 16.22
N VAL A 20 17.28 -12.85 14.93
CA VAL A 20 18.27 -12.29 14.01
C VAL A 20 18.72 -10.91 14.50
N ALA A 21 17.78 -10.04 14.87
CA ALA A 21 18.04 -8.71 15.41
C ALA A 21 19.05 -8.73 16.58
N LYS A 22 18.88 -9.67 17.50
CA LYS A 22 19.78 -9.86 18.64
C LYS A 22 21.17 -10.33 18.20
N ASP A 23 21.23 -11.30 17.29
CA ASP A 23 22.49 -11.92 16.86
C ASP A 23 23.33 -10.96 16.00
N VAL A 24 22.71 -10.23 15.07
CA VAL A 24 23.40 -9.27 14.17
C VAL A 24 23.50 -7.86 14.75
N LYS A 25 22.93 -7.62 15.94
CA LYS A 25 22.92 -6.30 16.61
C LYS A 25 22.34 -5.18 15.75
N ILE A 26 21.21 -5.46 15.10
CA ILE A 26 20.39 -4.46 14.39
C ILE A 26 19.07 -4.33 15.14
N ALA A 27 18.55 -3.11 15.27
CA ALA A 27 17.28 -2.89 15.95
C ALA A 27 16.15 -3.72 15.29
N ARG A 28 15.30 -4.35 16.11
CA ARG A 28 14.21 -5.19 15.62
C ARG A 28 13.28 -4.42 14.69
N SER A 29 12.94 -3.18 15.03
CA SER A 29 12.10 -2.30 14.20
C SER A 29 12.70 -2.08 12.81
N SER A 30 14.01 -1.86 12.73
CA SER A 30 14.72 -1.72 11.45
C SER A 30 14.67 -3.01 10.63
N LEU A 31 14.93 -4.18 11.24
CA LEU A 31 14.82 -5.45 10.50
C LEU A 31 13.39 -5.76 10.06
N THR A 32 12.38 -5.38 10.87
CA THR A 32 10.97 -5.50 10.48
C THR A 32 10.67 -4.66 9.25
N SER A 33 11.02 -3.37 9.26
CA SER A 33 10.84 -2.47 8.11
C SER A 33 11.60 -2.98 6.88
N MET A 34 12.83 -3.46 7.05
CA MET A 34 13.61 -4.05 5.96
C MET A 34 12.90 -5.28 5.39
N ALA A 35 12.48 -6.23 6.22
CA ALA A 35 11.79 -7.43 5.76
C ALA A 35 10.46 -7.12 5.06
N GLN A 36 9.78 -6.04 5.46
CA GLN A 36 8.55 -5.56 4.82
C GLN A 36 8.81 -4.69 3.56
N ASN A 37 10.08 -4.46 3.20
CA ASN A 37 10.50 -3.56 2.12
C ASN A 37 10.00 -2.11 2.29
N ASP A 38 9.80 -1.67 3.54
CA ASP A 38 9.39 -0.30 3.89
C ASP A 38 10.58 0.62 4.21
N SER A 39 11.80 0.10 4.16
CA SER A 39 13.01 0.90 4.44
C SER A 39 13.42 1.69 3.20
N GLU A 40 13.41 3.02 3.30
CA GLU A 40 13.92 3.91 2.24
C GLU A 40 15.43 3.80 2.04
N MET A 41 16.16 3.50 3.13
CA MET A 41 17.62 3.38 3.12
C MET A 41 18.05 2.17 3.94
N ILE A 42 19.00 1.40 3.39
CA ILE A 42 19.67 0.31 4.07
C ILE A 42 21.16 0.63 4.13
N ARG A 43 21.75 0.57 5.32
CA ARG A 43 23.18 0.82 5.51
C ARG A 43 24.02 -0.38 5.05
N TYR A 44 25.21 -0.12 4.51
CA TYR A 44 26.13 -1.18 4.12
C TYR A 44 26.53 -2.09 5.29
N ASP A 45 26.68 -1.56 6.51
CA ASP A 45 26.96 -2.38 7.69
C ASP A 45 25.85 -3.39 7.99
N ALA A 46 24.60 -3.03 7.73
CA ALA A 46 23.46 -3.92 7.90
C ALA A 46 23.46 -5.03 6.85
N ILE A 47 23.74 -4.69 5.58
CA ILE A 47 23.84 -5.66 4.49
C ILE A 47 24.97 -6.65 4.76
N ASP A 48 26.17 -6.17 5.11
CA ASP A 48 27.33 -7.02 5.40
C ASP A 48 27.06 -8.01 6.54
N LYS A 49 26.48 -7.53 7.65
CA LYS A 49 26.08 -8.36 8.78
C LYS A 49 25.05 -9.42 8.41
N LEU A 50 24.01 -9.05 7.66
CA LEU A 50 22.94 -9.97 7.27
C LEU A 50 23.43 -11.01 6.26
N CYS A 51 24.19 -10.59 5.25
CA CYS A 51 24.81 -11.49 4.28
C CYS A 51 25.74 -12.50 4.98
N SER A 52 26.58 -12.03 5.90
CA SER A 52 27.48 -12.89 6.69
C SER A 52 26.71 -13.87 7.59
N TYR A 53 25.65 -13.40 8.26
CA TYR A 53 24.82 -14.23 9.14
C TYR A 53 24.02 -15.29 8.38
N LEU A 54 23.52 -14.96 7.18
CA LEU A 54 22.69 -15.86 6.36
C LEU A 54 23.52 -16.73 5.41
N HIS A 55 24.84 -16.49 5.33
CA HIS A 55 25.77 -17.11 4.39
C HIS A 55 25.33 -16.95 2.93
N ILE A 56 25.02 -15.71 2.55
CA ILE A 56 24.60 -15.33 1.19
C ILE A 56 25.41 -14.14 0.67
N SER A 57 25.39 -13.97 -0.64
CA SER A 57 25.92 -12.80 -1.33
C SER A 57 24.89 -11.65 -1.41
N PRO A 58 25.34 -10.40 -1.65
CA PRO A 58 24.43 -9.27 -1.88
C PRO A 58 23.44 -9.48 -3.03
N SER A 59 23.82 -10.22 -4.09
CA SER A 59 22.94 -10.52 -5.22
C SER A 59 21.85 -11.54 -4.88
N GLU A 60 22.03 -12.33 -3.84
CA GLU A 60 20.96 -13.21 -3.32
C GLU A 60 20.05 -12.46 -2.34
N PHE A 61 20.59 -11.43 -1.66
CA PHE A 61 19.84 -10.57 -0.75
C PHE A 61 18.90 -9.60 -1.50
N PHE A 62 19.37 -9.01 -2.60
CA PHE A 62 18.58 -8.08 -3.39
C PHE A 62 18.01 -8.72 -4.65
N GLU A 63 16.80 -8.31 -4.99
CA GLU A 63 16.20 -8.54 -6.29
C GLU A 63 16.03 -7.21 -7.00
N HIS A 64 16.49 -7.15 -8.25
CA HIS A 64 16.45 -5.95 -9.08
C HIS A 64 15.86 -6.26 -10.45
N ASN A 65 14.99 -5.39 -10.92
CA ASN A 65 14.49 -5.36 -12.30
C ASN A 65 14.66 -3.93 -12.83
N PRO A 66 15.19 -3.72 -14.05
CA PRO A 66 15.44 -2.38 -14.57
C PRO A 66 14.18 -1.58 -14.92
N ILE A 67 12.99 -2.21 -14.94
CA ILE A 67 11.73 -1.51 -15.14
C ILE A 67 11.34 -0.77 -13.85
N ASN A 68 10.96 0.50 -13.98
CA ASN A 68 10.41 1.33 -12.91
C ASN A 68 8.99 1.77 -13.22
N PHE A 69 8.18 1.90 -12.18
CA PHE A 69 6.81 2.37 -12.25
C PHE A 69 6.64 3.53 -11.29
N ASP A 70 6.07 4.63 -11.75
CA ASP A 70 5.55 5.69 -10.90
C ASP A 70 4.08 5.98 -11.20
N PHE A 71 3.45 6.66 -10.25
CA PHE A 71 2.00 6.82 -10.21
C PHE A 71 1.71 8.25 -9.80
N THR A 72 0.96 8.94 -10.64
CA THR A 72 0.42 10.27 -10.38
C THR A 72 -1.10 10.16 -10.37
N PHE A 73 -1.70 10.63 -9.30
CA PHE A 73 -3.15 10.69 -9.15
C PHE A 73 -3.59 12.10 -9.58
N ASP A 74 -4.75 12.20 -10.21
CA ASP A 74 -5.34 13.49 -10.54
C ASP A 74 -5.54 14.38 -9.30
N GLU A 75 -5.58 15.71 -9.49
CA GLU A 75 -5.76 16.65 -8.37
C GLU A 75 -7.23 16.95 -8.08
N GLU A 76 -8.11 16.72 -9.07
CA GLU A 76 -9.53 17.09 -9.05
C GLU A 76 -10.42 15.89 -9.42
N PRO A 77 -10.55 14.89 -8.52
CA PRO A 77 -11.47 13.78 -8.74
C PRO A 77 -12.92 14.22 -8.78
N ASN A 78 -13.74 13.42 -9.46
CA ASN A 78 -15.19 13.54 -9.39
C ASN A 78 -15.73 12.62 -8.30
N TYR A 79 -16.15 13.18 -7.17
CA TYR A 79 -16.70 12.42 -6.04
C TYR A 79 -17.98 13.02 -5.51
N LYS A 80 -18.77 12.17 -4.87
CA LYS A 80 -19.91 12.53 -4.04
C LYS A 80 -19.86 11.71 -2.77
N ILE A 81 -19.69 12.41 -1.67
CA ILE A 81 -19.63 11.87 -0.32
C ILE A 81 -20.78 12.51 0.44
N ASN A 82 -21.60 11.69 1.10
CA ASN A 82 -22.68 12.20 1.93
C ASN A 82 -22.43 11.91 3.39
N ASP A 83 -22.74 12.90 4.20
CA ASP A 83 -22.92 12.78 5.63
C ASP A 83 -24.12 11.90 5.96
N VAL A 84 -23.92 10.92 6.86
CA VAL A 84 -24.97 9.98 7.29
C VAL A 84 -25.40 10.28 8.72
N PHE A 85 -24.45 10.40 9.64
CA PHE A 85 -24.66 10.65 11.08
C PHE A 85 -25.84 9.90 11.70
N GLU A 86 -25.90 8.58 11.50
CA GLU A 86 -26.96 7.74 12.06
C GLU A 86 -26.56 7.19 13.45
N GLY A 87 -27.20 7.69 14.50
CA GLY A 87 -27.22 7.09 15.84
C GLY A 87 -25.99 7.38 16.73
N PHE A 88 -26.23 8.03 17.86
CA PHE A 88 -25.25 8.34 18.92
C PHE A 88 -24.81 7.10 19.76
N GLU A 89 -25.04 5.89 19.28
CA GLU A 89 -24.55 4.70 19.99
C GLU A 89 -23.12 4.41 19.57
N VAL A 90 -22.22 4.60 20.53
CA VAL A 90 -20.76 4.37 20.53
C VAL A 90 -20.38 2.99 19.94
N THR A 91 -20.48 2.87 18.63
CA THR A 91 -20.04 1.73 17.83
C THR A 91 -19.49 2.28 16.52
N ALA A 92 -18.30 2.86 16.65
CA ALA A 92 -17.52 3.49 15.61
C ALA A 92 -17.33 2.65 14.36
N ASN A 93 -18.16 2.94 13.40
CA ASN A 93 -18.03 2.49 12.05
C ASN A 93 -18.02 3.74 11.16
N ILE A 94 -16.98 3.91 10.35
CA ILE A 94 -16.89 5.02 9.41
C ILE A 94 -18.10 5.11 8.48
N THR A 95 -18.77 3.98 8.19
CA THR A 95 -19.97 3.94 7.36
C THR A 95 -21.21 4.55 8.03
N HIS A 96 -21.20 4.77 9.34
CA HIS A 96 -22.25 5.53 10.04
C HIS A 96 -21.98 7.04 10.03
N ALA A 97 -20.72 7.44 9.82
CA ALA A 97 -20.35 8.85 9.70
C ALA A 97 -20.67 9.37 8.30
N PHE A 98 -20.24 8.63 7.28
CA PHE A 98 -20.43 9.03 5.89
C PHE A 98 -20.61 7.83 4.94
N SER A 99 -21.05 8.14 3.73
CA SER A 99 -21.13 7.20 2.61
C SER A 99 -20.48 7.80 1.36
N ILE A 100 -19.78 6.97 0.59
CA ILE A 100 -19.26 7.32 -0.72
C ILE A 100 -20.28 6.86 -1.76
N GLU A 101 -20.94 7.79 -2.45
CA GLU A 101 -21.84 7.48 -3.57
C GLU A 101 -21.04 7.21 -4.84
N ASN A 102 -20.10 8.10 -5.17
CA ASN A 102 -19.12 7.90 -6.24
C ASN A 102 -17.80 8.56 -5.86
N PHE A 103 -16.74 8.05 -6.46
CA PHE A 103 -15.40 8.62 -6.37
C PHE A 103 -14.63 8.09 -7.59
N ASP A 104 -14.60 8.91 -8.62
CA ASP A 104 -14.01 8.64 -9.92
C ASP A 104 -12.78 9.54 -10.10
N PHE A 105 -11.67 8.96 -10.54
CA PHE A 105 -10.41 9.65 -10.71
C PHE A 105 -9.48 8.91 -11.69
N GLU A 106 -8.47 9.61 -12.20
CA GLU A 106 -7.46 9.06 -13.09
C GLU A 106 -6.13 8.79 -12.35
N ILE A 107 -5.48 7.69 -12.71
CA ILE A 107 -4.08 7.42 -12.33
C ILE A 107 -3.24 7.37 -13.61
N LEU A 108 -2.30 8.31 -13.73
CA LEU A 108 -1.23 8.24 -14.71
C LEU A 108 -0.12 7.32 -14.20
N VAL A 109 0.20 6.29 -14.98
CA VAL A 109 1.28 5.34 -14.70
C VAL A 109 2.44 5.57 -15.66
N ASP A 110 3.54 6.06 -15.12
CA ASP A 110 4.80 6.21 -15.85
C ASP A 110 5.62 4.93 -15.72
N VAL A 111 5.94 4.29 -16.84
CA VAL A 111 6.79 3.10 -16.92
C VAL A 111 8.10 3.47 -17.61
N GLU A 112 9.21 3.38 -16.88
CA GLU A 112 10.56 3.54 -17.43
C GLU A 112 11.21 2.17 -17.63
N LEU A 113 11.61 1.88 -18.87
CA LEU A 113 12.24 0.62 -19.26
C LEU A 113 13.77 0.68 -19.11
N ASP A 114 14.43 -0.47 -19.30
CA ASP A 114 15.88 -0.62 -19.21
C ASP A 114 16.66 0.27 -20.19
N ASN A 115 16.12 0.47 -21.38
CA ASN A 115 16.64 1.34 -22.42
C ASN A 115 16.32 2.84 -22.20
N ARG A 116 15.76 3.19 -21.03
CA ARG A 116 15.28 4.54 -20.66
C ARG A 116 14.10 5.05 -21.49
N GLN A 117 13.45 4.18 -22.27
CA GLN A 117 12.18 4.51 -22.88
C GLN A 117 11.14 4.73 -21.78
N LYS A 118 10.38 5.81 -21.90
CA LYS A 118 9.25 6.11 -21.02
C LYS A 118 7.95 5.80 -21.76
N LEU A 119 7.04 5.13 -21.07
CA LEU A 119 5.71 4.79 -21.53
C LEU A 119 4.73 5.30 -20.48
N ASN A 120 3.59 5.82 -20.94
CA ASN A 120 2.58 6.40 -20.08
C ASN A 120 1.27 5.66 -20.32
N PHE A 121 0.55 5.38 -19.24
CA PHE A 121 -0.73 4.69 -19.26
C PHE A 121 -1.72 5.40 -18.34
N ASP A 122 -2.93 5.60 -18.81
CA ASP A 122 -3.99 6.27 -18.06
C ASP A 122 -5.00 5.23 -17.57
N LEU A 123 -5.27 5.26 -16.27
CA LEU A 123 -6.20 4.34 -15.61
C LEU A 123 -7.39 5.12 -15.10
N ASP A 124 -8.58 4.77 -15.59
CA ASP A 124 -9.84 5.30 -15.09
C ASP A 124 -10.24 4.48 -13.86
N VAL A 125 -10.22 5.08 -12.68
CA VAL A 125 -10.49 4.40 -11.41
C VAL A 125 -11.80 4.88 -10.82
N SER A 126 -12.57 3.96 -10.26
CA SER A 126 -13.77 4.29 -9.50
C SER A 126 -13.90 3.52 -8.22
N TYR A 127 -14.52 4.17 -7.23
CA TYR A 127 -15.03 3.50 -6.05
C TYR A 127 -16.03 2.41 -6.45
N LYS A 128 -15.87 1.26 -5.82
CA LYS A 128 -16.72 0.09 -6.00
C LYS A 128 -17.59 -0.13 -4.77
N GLU A 129 -16.96 -0.28 -3.61
CA GLU A 129 -17.62 -0.62 -2.36
C GLU A 129 -16.73 -0.35 -1.14
N THR A 130 -17.34 -0.33 0.03
CA THR A 130 -16.62 -0.38 1.31
C THR A 130 -16.66 -1.80 1.83
N GLU A 131 -15.50 -2.45 1.88
CA GLU A 131 -15.34 -3.80 2.40
C GLU A 131 -15.22 -3.75 3.94
N LYS A 132 -16.01 -4.58 4.62
CA LYS A 132 -15.89 -4.78 6.07
C LYS A 132 -14.84 -5.84 6.38
N ILE A 133 -13.71 -5.44 6.98
CA ILE A 133 -12.62 -6.34 7.39
C ILE A 133 -12.92 -6.96 8.76
N THR A 134 -13.33 -6.12 9.71
CA THR A 134 -13.81 -6.53 11.04
C THR A 134 -14.99 -5.66 11.45
N ASN A 135 -15.53 -5.84 12.66
CA ASN A 135 -16.62 -4.98 13.14
C ASN A 135 -16.25 -3.49 13.22
N SER A 136 -14.98 -3.15 13.33
CA SER A 136 -14.51 -1.77 13.48
C SER A 136 -13.48 -1.36 12.41
N GLN A 137 -13.23 -2.20 11.41
CA GLN A 137 -12.23 -1.92 10.38
C GLN A 137 -12.85 -2.14 9.01
N HIS A 138 -12.72 -1.13 8.17
CA HIS A 138 -13.23 -1.12 6.81
C HIS A 138 -12.08 -0.83 5.85
N ARG A 139 -12.35 -1.05 4.57
CA ARG A 139 -11.44 -0.78 3.48
C ARG A 139 -12.22 -0.23 2.29
N PHE A 140 -11.76 0.84 1.69
CA PHE A 140 -12.35 1.35 0.46
C PHE A 140 -11.81 0.56 -0.73
N ILE A 141 -12.71 -0.03 -1.52
CA ILE A 141 -12.36 -0.80 -2.71
C ILE A 141 -12.59 0.03 -3.94
N PHE A 142 -11.58 0.11 -4.78
CA PHE A 142 -11.60 0.80 -6.07
C PHE A 142 -11.32 -0.18 -7.21
N THR A 143 -11.80 0.11 -8.40
CA THR A 143 -11.59 -0.71 -9.61
C THR A 143 -11.13 0.14 -10.77
N ILE A 144 -10.28 -0.41 -11.62
CA ILE A 144 -9.91 0.19 -12.90
C ILE A 144 -11.01 -0.16 -13.92
N LYS A 145 -11.61 0.85 -14.58
CA LYS A 145 -12.67 0.68 -15.58
C LYS A 145 -12.14 0.27 -16.95
N ASN A 146 -10.96 0.79 -17.32
CA ASN A 146 -10.36 0.63 -18.63
C ASN A 146 -9.20 -0.40 -18.63
N GLU A 147 -9.31 -1.49 -17.86
CA GLU A 147 -8.25 -2.53 -17.82
C GLU A 147 -8.00 -3.19 -19.17
N ASP A 148 -9.07 -3.46 -19.93
CA ASP A 148 -9.01 -4.08 -21.25
C ASP A 148 -8.27 -3.21 -22.28
N GLU A 149 -8.21 -1.90 -22.06
CA GLU A 149 -7.46 -0.96 -22.89
C GLU A 149 -5.98 -0.89 -22.47
N ASN A 150 -5.68 -1.27 -21.23
CA ASN A 150 -4.37 -1.19 -20.59
C ASN A 150 -3.57 -2.51 -20.63
N ILE A 151 -3.77 -3.32 -21.69
CA ILE A 151 -3.04 -4.57 -21.92
C ILE A 151 -1.51 -4.34 -21.99
N GLY A 152 -1.08 -3.20 -22.54
CA GLY A 152 0.32 -2.81 -22.61
C GLY A 152 0.96 -2.72 -21.23
N LEU A 153 0.33 -2.01 -20.30
CA LEU A 153 0.76 -1.90 -18.91
C LEU A 153 0.79 -3.27 -18.23
N LYS A 154 -0.30 -4.05 -18.40
CA LYS A 154 -0.41 -5.40 -17.84
C LYS A 154 0.74 -6.30 -18.25
N LYS A 155 1.19 -6.23 -19.51
CA LYS A 155 2.35 -7.00 -20.00
C LYS A 155 3.63 -6.67 -19.23
N TYR A 156 3.88 -5.40 -18.92
CA TYR A 156 5.07 -5.00 -18.15
C TYR A 156 4.97 -5.46 -16.70
N VAL A 157 3.81 -5.29 -16.07
CA VAL A 157 3.59 -5.79 -14.70
C VAL A 157 3.73 -7.32 -14.66
N ASP A 158 3.21 -8.02 -15.66
CA ASP A 158 3.27 -9.48 -15.73
C ASP A 158 4.68 -10.04 -15.93
N SER A 159 5.59 -9.24 -16.50
CA SER A 159 7.00 -9.60 -16.68
C SER A 159 7.82 -9.55 -15.38
N LEU A 160 7.29 -8.93 -14.31
CA LEU A 160 7.94 -8.88 -13.01
C LEU A 160 7.87 -10.24 -12.29
N SER A 161 8.83 -10.49 -11.39
CA SER A 161 8.72 -11.62 -10.46
C SER A 161 7.58 -11.42 -9.46
N ALA A 162 7.09 -12.49 -8.85
CA ALA A 162 6.04 -12.42 -7.83
C ALA A 162 6.37 -11.41 -6.70
N GLY A 163 7.62 -11.41 -6.22
CA GLY A 163 8.04 -10.48 -5.18
C GLY A 163 8.06 -9.01 -5.61
N LEU A 164 8.43 -8.72 -6.87
CA LEU A 164 8.37 -7.37 -7.42
C LEU A 164 6.93 -6.95 -7.74
N LYS A 165 6.06 -7.88 -8.17
CA LYS A 165 4.62 -7.62 -8.31
C LYS A 165 4.00 -7.24 -6.97
N ASN A 166 4.35 -7.94 -5.89
CA ASN A 166 3.91 -7.59 -4.54
C ASN A 166 4.43 -6.23 -4.07
N LEU A 167 5.68 -5.90 -4.38
CA LEU A 167 6.23 -4.57 -4.09
C LEU A 167 5.44 -3.48 -4.83
N LEU A 168 5.15 -3.70 -6.11
CA LEU A 168 4.39 -2.77 -6.94
C LEU A 168 2.95 -2.61 -6.44
N PHE A 169 2.29 -3.73 -6.15
CA PHE A 169 0.95 -3.79 -5.55
C PHE A 169 0.91 -3.01 -4.22
N LYS A 170 1.89 -3.21 -3.34
CA LYS A 170 1.97 -2.45 -2.10
C LYS A 170 2.16 -0.95 -2.36
N LYS A 171 3.07 -0.58 -3.28
CA LYS A 171 3.36 0.83 -3.63
C LYS A 171 2.12 1.57 -4.14
N ILE A 172 1.37 0.99 -5.08
CA ILE A 172 0.18 1.64 -5.64
C ILE A 172 -0.93 1.78 -4.59
N ASN A 173 -1.17 0.76 -3.77
CA ASN A 173 -2.20 0.82 -2.73
C ASN A 173 -1.83 1.79 -1.60
N GLN A 174 -0.55 1.91 -1.23
CA GLN A 174 -0.12 2.92 -0.27
C GLN A 174 -0.37 4.34 -0.78
N LYS A 175 -0.02 4.63 -2.04
CA LYS A 175 -0.32 5.94 -2.65
C LYS A 175 -1.82 6.18 -2.76
N LEU A 176 -2.59 5.16 -3.15
CA LEU A 176 -4.05 5.21 -3.23
C LEU A 176 -4.68 5.55 -1.87
N SER A 177 -4.28 4.86 -0.80
CA SER A 177 -4.78 5.15 0.56
C SER A 177 -4.51 6.59 0.96
N GLY A 178 -3.28 7.09 0.74
CA GLY A 178 -2.93 8.48 1.04
C GLY A 178 -3.82 9.47 0.29
N TYR A 179 -3.95 9.28 -1.03
CA TYR A 179 -4.76 10.09 -1.92
C TYR A 179 -6.24 10.13 -1.49
N VAL A 180 -6.87 8.96 -1.34
CA VAL A 180 -8.29 8.83 -0.98
C VAL A 180 -8.56 9.45 0.38
N SER A 181 -7.75 9.12 1.40
CA SER A 181 -7.95 9.65 2.74
C SER A 181 -7.80 11.18 2.79
N GLU A 182 -6.83 11.75 2.06
CA GLU A 182 -6.68 13.21 1.96
C GLU A 182 -7.92 13.90 1.38
N ILE A 183 -8.55 13.32 0.36
CA ILE A 183 -9.74 13.88 -0.28
C ILE A 183 -10.96 13.76 0.63
N ILE A 184 -11.16 12.60 1.25
CA ILE A 184 -12.29 12.39 2.16
C ILE A 184 -12.18 13.36 3.35
N VAL A 185 -11.00 13.48 3.97
CA VAL A 185 -10.77 14.38 5.12
C VAL A 185 -11.03 15.85 4.78
N LYS A 186 -10.72 16.29 3.56
CA LYS A 186 -10.98 17.67 3.11
C LYS A 186 -12.47 17.99 2.95
N ASN A 187 -13.33 16.97 2.83
CA ASN A 187 -14.73 17.11 2.44
C ASN A 187 -15.73 16.69 3.52
N ILE A 188 -15.25 16.24 4.68
CA ILE A 188 -16.09 15.86 5.81
C ILE A 188 -15.63 16.61 7.05
N ASP A 189 -16.57 17.07 7.86
CA ASP A 189 -16.26 17.67 9.16
C ASP A 189 -15.60 16.66 10.10
N ASP A 190 -14.61 17.11 10.87
CA ASP A 190 -14.03 16.24 11.90
C ASP A 190 -14.99 16.13 13.10
N ILE A 191 -15.11 14.92 13.65
CA ILE A 191 -15.97 14.63 14.79
C ILE A 191 -15.09 14.06 15.90
N GLU A 192 -15.13 14.69 17.07
CA GLU A 192 -14.34 14.28 18.24
C GLU A 192 -14.92 13.05 18.97
N GLU A 193 -16.18 12.69 18.72
CA GLU A 193 -16.89 11.64 19.46
C GLU A 193 -16.68 10.22 18.88
N LEU A 194 -15.68 9.57 19.48
CA LEU A 194 -15.59 8.13 19.79
C LEU A 194 -15.47 7.15 18.62
N PHE A 195 -14.31 7.14 17.96
CA PHE A 195 -13.77 5.93 17.32
C PHE A 195 -12.85 5.16 18.30
N PRO A 196 -13.29 4.08 18.99
CA PRO A 196 -12.41 3.24 19.80
C PRO A 196 -11.37 2.53 18.93
N ASN A 197 -10.14 3.04 19.01
CA ASN A 197 -8.99 2.35 18.46
C ASN A 197 -8.50 1.26 19.43
N LYS A 198 -7.84 0.21 18.92
CA LYS A 198 -7.30 -0.89 19.76
C LYS A 198 -6.30 -0.34 20.79
N GLY A 199 -6.74 -0.16 22.04
CA GLY A 199 -5.84 -0.17 23.20
C GLY A 199 -5.76 1.07 24.09
N GLU A 200 -6.12 2.29 23.66
CA GLU A 200 -6.25 3.46 24.55
C GLU A 200 -6.75 4.71 23.78
N LYS A 201 -7.76 5.40 24.35
CA LYS A 201 -8.37 6.70 23.97
C LYS A 201 -9.13 6.76 22.62
N SER A 202 -10.28 7.42 22.66
CA SER A 202 -11.06 7.83 21.49
C SER A 202 -10.19 8.50 20.43
N THR A 203 -10.45 8.21 19.16
CA THR A 203 -9.86 8.91 18.01
C THR A 203 -10.93 9.69 17.25
N THR A 204 -10.52 10.71 16.48
CA THR A 204 -11.43 11.52 15.64
C THR A 204 -11.74 10.81 14.33
N LEU A 205 -12.81 11.22 13.65
CA LEU A 205 -13.20 10.70 12.35
C LEU A 205 -12.05 10.84 11.33
N HIS A 206 -11.42 12.01 11.27
CA HIS A 206 -10.31 12.26 10.36
C HIS A 206 -9.16 11.28 10.59
N LYS A 207 -8.81 11.03 11.86
CA LYS A 207 -7.73 10.09 12.17
C LYS A 207 -8.09 8.65 11.86
N GLU A 208 -9.37 8.27 11.98
CA GLU A 208 -9.84 6.96 11.53
C GLU A 208 -9.78 6.83 9.99
N ILE A 209 -10.19 7.86 9.25
CA ILE A 209 -10.10 7.89 7.77
C ILE A 209 -8.64 7.80 7.30
N LEU A 210 -7.71 8.51 7.95
CA LEU A 210 -6.28 8.44 7.64
C LEU A 210 -5.64 7.07 7.93
N GLN A 211 -6.29 6.24 8.76
CA GLN A 211 -5.86 4.87 9.06
C GLN A 211 -6.62 3.82 8.26
N THR A 212 -7.64 4.23 7.51
CA THR A 212 -8.45 3.33 6.70
C THR A 212 -7.72 3.03 5.39
N ASP A 213 -7.47 1.76 5.14
CA ASP A 213 -6.83 1.32 3.90
C ASP A 213 -7.77 1.52 2.70
N SER A 214 -7.19 1.94 1.58
CA SER A 214 -7.81 1.82 0.26
C SER A 214 -7.10 0.74 -0.56
N ARG A 215 -7.86 -0.02 -1.35
CA ARG A 215 -7.32 -1.11 -2.16
C ARG A 215 -7.88 -1.08 -3.57
N LEU A 216 -6.97 -1.20 -4.53
CA LEU A 216 -7.29 -1.40 -5.93
C LEU A 216 -7.57 -2.89 -6.17
N SER A 217 -8.79 -3.17 -6.60
CA SER A 217 -9.22 -4.44 -7.17
C SER A 217 -8.94 -4.41 -8.67
N SER A 218 -7.87 -5.06 -9.09
CA SER A 218 -7.35 -4.99 -10.46
C SER A 218 -6.74 -6.33 -10.90
N ASP A 219 -6.88 -6.66 -12.19
CA ASP A 219 -6.16 -7.78 -12.82
C ASP A 219 -4.73 -7.40 -13.24
N ILE A 220 -4.43 -6.10 -13.32
CA ILE A 220 -3.11 -5.54 -13.59
C ILE A 220 -2.27 -5.58 -12.32
N PHE A 221 -2.74 -4.94 -11.24
CA PHE A 221 -2.05 -4.85 -9.96
C PHE A 221 -2.72 -5.77 -8.94
N LYS A 222 -2.23 -7.01 -8.85
CA LYS A 222 -2.71 -7.99 -7.87
C LYS A 222 -1.63 -8.48 -6.92
N GLU A 223 -2.07 -9.00 -5.79
CA GLU A 223 -1.24 -9.67 -4.79
C GLU A 223 -0.92 -11.11 -5.24
N TYR A 224 0.31 -11.57 -4.99
CA TYR A 224 0.88 -12.85 -5.45
C TYR A 224 1.52 -13.66 -4.33
#